data_AF-A0A679LHI6-F1
#
_entry.id   AF-A0A679LHI6-F1
#
_cell.length_a   1.000
_cell.length_b   1.000
_cell.length_c   1.000
_cell.angle_alpha   90.00
_cell.angle_beta   90.00
_cell.angle_gamma   90.00
#
_symmetry.space_group_name_H-M   'P 1'
#
loop_
_entity.id
_entity.type
_entity.pdbx_description
1 polymer ?
#
loop_
_entity_poly.entity_id
_entity_poly.type
_entity_poly.pdbx_seq_one_letter_code
_entity_poly.pdbx_strand_id
1 'polypeptide(L)'
;MSGGSSRRYPPELRERAVRMVAEIRGQHDSEWAAISEVARLLGVGCAETVRKWVRQAQVDAGARPGTTTEESAELKRLRRDNAELRRANAILKTASAFFAAELDRPAR
;
A
#
# COMPACT_ATOMS: atom_id res chain seq x y z
N MET A 1 18.88 -15.18 1.32
CA MET A 1 19.25 -14.51 2.59
C MET A 1 18.06 -13.69 3.03
N SER A 2 17.45 -14.07 4.16
CA SER A 2 16.19 -13.55 4.70
C SER A 2 16.31 -12.12 5.25
N GLY A 3 15.24 -11.33 5.15
CA GLY A 3 15.03 -10.11 5.95
C GLY A 3 13.97 -9.18 5.35
N GLY A 4 12.79 -8.96 5.91
CA GLY A 4 12.10 -9.61 7.01
C GLY A 4 10.60 -9.45 6.80
N SER A 5 9.83 -10.47 7.19
CA SER A 5 8.36 -10.38 7.26
C SER A 5 8.03 -9.42 8.40
N SER A 6 7.89 -8.13 8.09
CA SER A 6 7.37 -7.15 9.05
C SER A 6 6.09 -7.76 9.64
N ARG A 7 6.01 -7.87 10.98
CA ARG A 7 4.80 -8.23 11.74
C ARG A 7 3.65 -7.33 11.31
N ARG A 8 3.03 -7.64 10.18
CA ARG A 8 1.83 -6.98 9.71
C ARG A 8 0.69 -7.72 10.33
N TYR A 9 -0.13 -6.98 11.07
CA TYR A 9 -1.43 -7.45 11.48
C TYR A 9 -2.17 -8.04 10.25
N PRO A 10 -2.71 -9.26 10.34
CA PRO A 10 -3.47 -9.89 9.27
C PRO A 10 -4.64 -9.00 8.82
N PRO A 11 -5.02 -8.98 7.54
CA PRO A 11 -6.12 -8.15 7.05
C PRO A 11 -7.43 -8.44 7.80
N GLU A 12 -7.69 -9.71 8.14
CA GLU A 12 -8.87 -10.15 8.88
C GLU A 12 -8.96 -9.51 10.26
N LEU A 13 -7.81 -9.32 10.93
CA LEU A 13 -7.75 -8.63 12.22
C LEU A 13 -8.11 -7.15 12.07
N ARG A 14 -7.66 -6.51 10.98
CA ARG A 14 -7.95 -5.08 10.73
C ARG A 14 -9.42 -4.88 10.42
N GLU A 15 -9.98 -5.70 9.54
CA GLU A 15 -11.39 -5.68 9.21
C GLU A 15 -12.26 -5.90 10.44
N ARG A 16 -11.89 -6.89 11.27
CA ARG A 16 -12.55 -7.13 12.56
C ARG A 16 -12.48 -5.92 13.48
N ALA A 17 -11.30 -5.28 13.60
CA ALA A 17 -11.13 -4.10 14.43
C ALA A 17 -12.01 -2.92 13.96
N VAL A 18 -12.02 -2.65 12.65
CA VAL A 18 -12.85 -1.58 12.07
C VAL A 18 -14.33 -1.85 12.33
N ARG A 19 -14.80 -3.09 12.11
CA ARG A 19 -16.18 -3.49 12.37
C ARG A 19 -16.54 -3.33 13.85
N MET A 20 -15.72 -3.84 14.75
CA MET A 20 -15.97 -3.72 16.20
C MET A 20 -16.04 -2.26 16.66
N VAL A 21 -15.16 -1.38 16.15
CA VAL A 21 -15.25 0.05 16.47
C VAL A 21 -16.57 0.63 15.98
N ALA A 22 -17.01 0.28 14.78
CA ALA A 22 -18.29 0.76 14.23
C ALA A 22 -19.50 0.28 15.04
N GLU A 23 -19.45 -0.93 15.60
CA GLU A 23 -20.53 -1.50 16.44
C GLU A 23 -20.62 -0.81 17.81
N ILE A 24 -19.49 -0.57 18.47
CA ILE A 24 -19.49 -0.07 19.85
C ILE A 24 -19.40 1.46 19.95
N ARG A 25 -19.09 2.18 18.87
CA ARG A 25 -18.88 3.65 18.92
C ARG A 25 -20.04 4.44 19.53
N GLY A 26 -21.28 3.96 19.42
CA GLY A 26 -22.47 4.62 19.98
C GLY A 26 -22.66 4.37 21.48
N GLN A 27 -21.92 3.43 22.05
CA GLN A 27 -21.98 3.02 23.46
C GLN A 27 -20.90 3.69 24.31
N HIS A 28 -20.06 4.53 23.70
CA HIS A 28 -18.95 5.21 24.36
C HIS A 28 -19.04 6.72 24.17
N ASP A 29 -18.52 7.48 25.13
CA ASP A 29 -18.52 8.95 25.13
C ASP A 29 -17.74 9.57 23.96
N SER A 30 -16.83 8.80 23.35
CA SER A 30 -16.06 9.25 22.19
C SER A 30 -15.62 8.11 21.27
N GLU A 31 -15.36 8.43 20.00
CA GLU A 31 -14.76 7.49 19.04
C GLU A 31 -13.41 6.96 19.53
N TRP A 32 -12.63 7.81 20.21
CA TRP A 32 -11.33 7.40 20.77
C TRP A 32 -11.47 6.37 21.90
N ALA A 33 -12.50 6.50 22.75
CA ALA A 33 -12.77 5.52 23.79
C ALA A 33 -13.12 4.14 23.19
N ALA A 34 -13.98 4.11 22.16
CA ALA A 34 -14.29 2.89 21.41
C ALA A 34 -13.04 2.27 20.76
N ILE A 35 -12.20 3.09 20.11
CA ILE A 35 -10.94 2.65 19.48
C ILE A 35 -9.98 2.05 20.51
N SER A 36 -9.85 2.70 21.67
CA SER A 36 -8.95 2.25 22.74
C SER A 36 -9.39 0.92 23.33
N GLU A 37 -10.69 0.74 23.53
CA GLU A 37 -11.26 -0.51 24.01
C GLU A 37 -11.09 -1.64 22.98
N VAL A 38 -11.35 -1.40 21.70
CA VAL A 38 -11.11 -2.41 20.65
C VAL A 38 -9.64 -2.79 20.55
N ALA A 39 -8.72 -1.83 20.66
CA ALA A 39 -7.29 -2.12 20.66
C ALA A 39 -6.89 -3.05 21.82
N ARG A 40 -7.43 -2.80 23.01
CA ARG A 40 -7.26 -3.65 24.20
C ARG A 40 -7.83 -5.05 23.99
N LEU A 41 -9.06 -5.16 23.48
CA LEU A 41 -9.76 -6.44 23.26
C LEU A 41 -9.07 -7.32 22.20
N LEU A 42 -8.50 -6.72 21.16
CA LEU A 42 -7.84 -7.43 20.06
C LEU A 42 -6.33 -7.62 20.27
N GLY A 43 -5.78 -7.17 21.40
CA GLY A 43 -4.35 -7.27 21.69
C GLY A 43 -3.47 -6.42 20.74
N VAL A 44 -4.03 -5.35 20.18
CA VAL A 44 -3.29 -4.41 19.32
C VAL A 44 -2.56 -3.42 20.24
N GLY A 45 -1.24 -3.50 20.29
CA GLY A 45 -0.42 -2.77 21.27
C GLY A 45 -0.49 -1.24 21.21
N CYS A 46 -1.16 -0.64 20.22
CA CYS A 46 -1.34 0.80 20.13
C CYS A 46 -2.71 1.16 19.52
N ALA A 47 -3.54 1.90 20.27
CA ALA A 47 -4.86 2.38 19.83
C ALA A 47 -4.79 3.23 18.55
N GLU A 48 -3.70 3.97 18.35
CA GLU A 48 -3.46 4.74 17.12
C GLU A 48 -3.39 3.84 15.87
N THR A 49 -3.00 2.57 16.02
CA THR A 49 -3.01 1.60 14.92
C THR A 49 -4.44 1.30 14.47
N VAL A 50 -5.34 1.05 15.43
CA VAL A 50 -6.77 0.82 15.15
C VAL A 50 -7.40 2.09 14.57
N ARG A 51 -7.08 3.27 15.11
CA ARG A 51 -7.51 4.55 14.55
C ARG A 51 -7.14 4.67 13.07
N LYS A 52 -5.90 4.36 12.70
CA LYS A 52 -5.44 4.43 11.30
C LYS A 52 -6.24 3.48 10.40
N TRP A 53 -6.58 2.28 10.86
CA TRP A 53 -7.43 1.36 10.09
C TRP A 53 -8.85 1.91 9.91
N VAL A 54 -9.44 2.46 10.97
CA VAL A 54 -10.77 3.09 10.91
C VAL A 54 -10.76 4.27 9.94
N ARG A 55 -9.72 5.12 9.98
CA ARG A 55 -9.59 6.25 9.05
C ARG A 55 -9.38 5.80 7.61
N GLN A 56 -8.57 4.78 7.37
CA GLN A 56 -8.39 4.25 6.02
C GLN A 56 -9.70 3.65 5.49
N ALA A 57 -10.44 2.91 6.31
CA ALA A 57 -11.75 2.38 5.92
C ALA A 57 -12.78 3.50 5.61
N GLN A 58 -12.74 4.61 6.35
CA GLN A 58 -13.55 5.79 6.04
C GLN A 58 -13.16 6.42 4.69
N VAL A 59 -11.87 6.44 4.35
CA VAL A 59 -11.39 6.92 3.05
C VAL A 59 -11.81 5.97 1.93
N ASP A 60 -11.61 4.68 2.11
CA ASP A 60 -11.98 3.64 1.14
C ASP A 60 -13.49 3.61 0.88
N ALA A 61 -14.32 3.96 1.88
CA ALA A 61 -15.77 4.10 1.76
C ALA A 61 -16.23 5.49 1.24
N GLY A 62 -15.32 6.41 0.94
CA GLY A 62 -15.64 7.76 0.47
C GLY A 62 -16.21 8.71 1.54
N ALA A 63 -16.25 8.29 2.80
CA ALA A 63 -16.73 9.11 3.93
C ALA A 63 -15.72 10.17 4.38
N ARG A 64 -14.46 10.07 3.92
CA ARG A 64 -13.39 11.01 4.25
C ARG A 64 -12.49 11.22 3.03
N PRO A 65 -12.01 12.46 2.76
CA PRO A 65 -11.01 12.68 1.73
C PRO A 65 -9.70 11.98 2.07
N GLY A 66 -9.07 11.39 1.05
CA GLY A 66 -7.79 10.71 1.15
C GLY A 66 -7.55 9.82 -0.07
N THR A 67 -6.38 9.20 -0.15
CA THR A 67 -6.07 8.18 -1.15
C THR A 67 -6.58 6.84 -0.68
N THR A 68 -7.38 6.17 -1.51
CA THR A 68 -7.92 4.84 -1.19
C THR A 68 -6.81 3.79 -1.24
N THR A 69 -7.05 2.66 -0.58
CA THR A 69 -6.16 1.51 -0.61
C THR A 69 -5.97 1.00 -2.05
N GLU A 70 -7.03 1.04 -2.86
CA GLU A 70 -7.02 0.66 -4.28
C GLU A 70 -6.16 1.60 -5.12
N GLU A 71 -6.36 2.92 -5.00
CA GLU A 71 -5.55 3.92 -5.70
C GLU A 71 -4.06 3.78 -5.35
N SER A 72 -3.76 3.56 -4.06
CA SER A 72 -2.38 3.32 -3.61
C SER A 72 -1.77 2.06 -4.20
N ALA A 73 -2.55 0.98 -4.33
CA ALA A 73 -2.12 -0.28 -4.92
C ALA A 73 -1.84 -0.10 -6.42
N GLU A 74 -2.73 0.58 -7.12
CA GLU A 74 -2.62 0.86 -8.55
C GLU A 74 -1.40 1.72 -8.86
N LEU A 75 -1.19 2.82 -8.11
CA LEU A 75 -0.01 3.67 -8.25
C LEU A 75 1.29 2.88 -8.06
N LYS A 76 1.31 1.91 -7.13
CA LYS A 76 2.49 1.04 -6.92
C LYS A 76 2.69 0.05 -8.06
N ARG A 77 1.61 -0.45 -8.67
CA ARG A 77 1.68 -1.31 -9.86
C ARG A 77 2.26 -0.51 -11.03
N LEU A 78 1.62 0.61 -11.36
CA LEU A 78 2.04 1.47 -12.47
C LEU A 78 3.48 1.98 -12.33
N ARG A 79 3.94 2.31 -11.12
CA ARG A 79 5.35 2.69 -10.89
C ARG A 79 6.32 1.54 -11.18
N ARG A 80 5.95 0.31 -10.86
CA ARG A 80 6.78 -0.87 -11.17
C ARG A 80 6.82 -1.12 -12.67
N ASP A 81 5.66 -1.10 -13.31
CA ASP A 81 5.54 -1.34 -14.75
C ASP A 81 6.30 -0.26 -15.53
N ASN A 82 6.17 1.01 -15.13
CA ASN A 82 6.92 2.11 -15.76
C ASN A 82 8.43 1.95 -15.59
N ALA A 83 8.90 1.51 -14.42
CA ALA A 83 10.32 1.26 -14.18
C ALA A 83 10.85 0.08 -15.03
N GLU A 84 10.03 -0.95 -15.25
CA GLU A 84 10.36 -2.06 -16.15
C GLU A 84 10.41 -1.62 -17.61
N LEU A 85 9.38 -0.90 -18.08
CA LEU A 85 9.35 -0.35 -19.43
C LEU A 85 10.52 0.59 -19.72
N ARG A 86 10.91 1.40 -18.75
CA ARG A 86 12.10 2.27 -18.87
C ARG A 86 13.39 1.45 -19.00
N ARG A 87 13.53 0.36 -18.23
CA ARG A 87 14.68 -0.56 -18.33
C ARG A 87 14.72 -1.25 -19.70
N ALA A 88 13.59 -1.78 -20.17
CA ALA A 88 13.50 -2.41 -21.49
C ALA A 88 13.84 -1.42 -22.62
N ASN A 89 13.29 -0.20 -22.57
CA ASN A 89 13.63 0.85 -23.54
C ASN A 89 15.10 1.23 -23.52
N ALA A 90 15.75 1.27 -22.35
CA ALA A 90 17.18 1.54 -22.26
C ALA A 90 18.01 0.46 -22.97
N ILE A 91 17.70 -0.81 -22.74
CA ILE A 91 18.37 -1.95 -23.39
C ILE A 91 18.20 -1.87 -24.92
N LEU A 92 16.98 -1.64 -25.39
CA LEU A 92 16.70 -1.53 -26.82
C LEU A 92 17.45 -0.37 -27.47
N LYS A 93 17.46 0.81 -26.85
CA LYS A 93 18.22 1.97 -27.35
C LYS A 93 19.71 1.68 -27.43
N THR A 94 20.29 1.04 -26.41
CA THR A 94 21.70 0.63 -26.42
C THR A 94 21.98 -0.37 -27.54
N ALA A 95 21.11 -1.36 -27.74
CA ALA A 95 21.25 -2.33 -28.83
C ALA A 95 21.16 -1.66 -30.21
N SER A 96 20.17 -0.79 -30.43
CA SER A 96 20.03 -0.02 -31.68
C SER A 96 21.27 0.83 -31.97
N ALA A 97 21.82 1.52 -30.95
CA ALA A 97 23.03 2.31 -31.10
C ALA A 97 24.26 1.44 -31.44
N PHE A 98 24.37 0.26 -30.83
CA PHE A 98 25.43 -0.70 -31.15
C PHE A 98 25.35 -1.16 -32.61
N PHE A 99 24.17 -1.58 -33.09
CA PHE A 99 23.99 -2.04 -34.46
C PHE A 99 24.20 -0.93 -35.49
N ALA A 100 23.74 0.30 -35.21
CA ALA A 100 23.99 1.43 -36.10
C ALA A 100 25.51 1.69 -36.25
N ALA A 101 26.27 1.61 -35.15
CA ALA A 101 27.72 1.78 -35.19
C ALA A 101 28.47 0.64 -35.91
N GLU A 102 27.93 -0.59 -35.93
CA GLU A 102 28.48 -1.67 -36.74
C GLU A 102 28.24 -1.46 -38.24
N LEU A 103 27.07 -0.94 -38.63
CA LEU A 103 26.74 -0.66 -40.04
C LEU A 103 27.63 0.43 -40.66
N ASP A 104 28.05 1.41 -39.86
CA ASP A 104 28.93 2.50 -40.32
C ASP A 104 30.42 2.10 -40.41
N ARG A 105 30.78 0.87 -40.03
CA ARG A 105 32.16 0.39 -40.09
C ARG A 105 32.47 -0.17 -41.49
N PRO A 106 33.51 0.32 -42.19
CA PRO A 106 33.83 -0.20 -43.52
C PRO A 106 34.24 -1.68 -43.42
N ALA A 107 33.62 -2.52 -44.25
CA ALA A 107 34.02 -3.91 -44.40
C ALA A 107 35.49 -3.96 -44.82
N ARG A 108 36.32 -4.65 -44.01
CA ARG A 108 37.70 -4.96 -44.38
C ARG A 108 37.75 -6.13 -45.35
#